data_AF-W4QYC1-F1
#
_entry.id   AF-W4QYC1-F1
#
_cell.length_a   1.000
_cell.length_b   1.000
_cell.length_c   1.000
_cell.angle_alpha   90.00
_cell.angle_beta   90.00
_cell.angle_gamma   90.00
#
_symmetry.space_group_name_H-M   'P 1'
#
loop_
_entity.id
_entity.type
_entity.pdbx_description
1 polymer ?
#
loop_
_entity_poly.entity_id
_entity_poly.type
_entity_poly.pdbx_seq_one_letter_code
_entity_poly.pdbx_strand_id
1 'polypeptide(L)'
;MKRNEHELQEVLKRFESLLKQYPDKQESLHFFKTFIKGVLRVKSTTTNMPIAEFMSIIKHERPLVFKLLKQQSSNDSYLKFLTEINMNNKAANNNISKLKEQITSPNLFNN
;
A
#
# COMPACT_ATOMS: atom_id res chain seq x y z
N MET A 1 19.57 -12.70 -3.03
CA MET A 1 18.37 -11.85 -2.91
C MET A 1 18.68 -10.69 -1.97
N LYS A 2 18.47 -9.44 -2.39
CA LYS A 2 18.65 -8.29 -1.50
C LYS A 2 17.49 -8.29 -0.50
N ARG A 3 17.77 -8.23 0.80
CA ARG A 3 16.79 -8.26 1.91
C ARG A 3 15.56 -7.36 1.69
N ASN A 4 15.75 -6.22 1.02
CA ASN A 4 14.73 -5.20 0.79
C ASN A 4 13.68 -5.61 -0.28
N GLU A 5 14.08 -6.41 -1.29
CA GLU A 5 13.14 -6.92 -2.31
C GLU A 5 12.14 -7.91 -1.71
N HIS A 6 12.62 -8.75 -0.78
CA HIS A 6 11.78 -9.69 -0.05
C HIS A 6 10.77 -8.96 0.85
N GLU A 7 11.19 -7.91 1.56
CA GLU A 7 10.28 -7.10 2.39
C GLU A 7 9.18 -6.42 1.55
N LEU A 8 9.54 -5.84 0.40
CA LEU A 8 8.54 -5.25 -0.51
C LEU A 8 7.59 -6.31 -1.07
N GLN A 9 8.10 -7.47 -1.47
CA GLN A 9 7.28 -8.58 -1.97
C GLN A 9 6.24 -9.02 -0.94
N GLU A 10 6.66 -9.17 0.32
CA GLU A 10 5.75 -9.57 1.41
C GLU A 10 4.72 -8.48 1.71
N VAL A 11 5.10 -7.19 1.65
CA VAL A 11 4.13 -6.09 1.78
C VAL A 11 3.09 -6.12 0.66
N LEU A 12 3.51 -6.35 -0.59
CA LEU A 12 2.60 -6.44 -1.74
C LEU A 12 1.62 -7.61 -1.59
N LYS A 13 2.09 -8.81 -1.22
CA LYS A 13 1.22 -9.98 -0.98
C LYS A 13 0.21 -9.72 0.15
N ARG A 14 0.66 -9.07 1.23
CA ARG A 14 -0.22 -8.70 2.35
C ARG A 14 -1.28 -7.70 1.92
N PHE A 15 -0.93 -6.75 1.06
CA PHE A 15 -1.89 -5.77 0.53
C PHE A 15 -2.96 -6.44 -0.35
N GLU A 16 -2.57 -7.33 -1.25
CA GLU A 16 -3.52 -8.09 -2.07
C GLU A 16 -4.45 -8.95 -1.21
N SER A 17 -3.89 -9.63 -0.22
CA SER A 17 -4.64 -10.44 0.74
C SER A 17 -5.63 -9.58 1.54
N LEU A 18 -5.20 -8.39 1.98
CA LEU A 18 -6.05 -7.43 2.68
C LEU A 18 -7.26 -7.03 1.82
N LEU A 19 -7.03 -6.69 0.55
CA LEU A 19 -8.12 -6.35 -0.37
C LEU A 19 -9.05 -7.55 -0.60
N LYS A 20 -8.52 -8.76 -0.76
CA LYS A 20 -9.34 -9.96 -1.00
C LYS A 20 -10.18 -10.38 0.21
N GLN A 21 -9.63 -10.25 1.42
CA GLN A 21 -10.25 -10.76 2.65
C GLN A 21 -11.26 -9.79 3.26
N TYR A 22 -10.99 -8.49 3.18
CA TYR A 22 -11.75 -7.49 3.93
C TYR A 22 -12.59 -6.61 2.99
N PRO A 23 -13.93 -6.65 3.11
CA PRO A 23 -14.83 -5.85 2.29
C PRO A 23 -14.79 -4.36 2.68
N ASP A 24 -15.41 -3.50 1.87
CA ASP A 24 -15.56 -2.07 2.19
C ASP A 24 -16.64 -1.84 3.27
N LYS A 25 -16.31 -2.17 4.51
CA LYS A 25 -17.21 -2.02 5.67
C LYS A 25 -16.46 -1.46 6.88
N GLN A 26 -17.20 -0.92 7.85
CA GLN A 26 -16.60 -0.27 9.02
C GLN A 26 -15.76 -1.25 9.85
N GLU A 27 -16.19 -2.50 9.97
CA GLU A 27 -15.50 -3.57 10.70
C GLU A 27 -14.11 -3.85 10.12
N SER A 28 -13.93 -3.59 8.82
CA SER A 28 -12.66 -3.77 8.14
C SER A 28 -11.61 -2.71 8.50
N LEU A 29 -12.02 -1.54 9.02
CA LEU A 29 -11.16 -0.37 9.23
C LEU A 29 -9.85 -0.68 9.97
N HIS A 30 -9.94 -1.48 11.03
CA HIS A 30 -8.78 -1.82 11.85
C HIS A 30 -7.69 -2.54 11.04
N PHE A 31 -8.07 -3.46 10.14
CA PHE A 31 -7.11 -4.22 9.32
C PHE A 31 -6.34 -3.32 8.36
N PHE A 32 -7.03 -2.37 7.73
CA PHE A 32 -6.40 -1.37 6.85
C PHE A 32 -5.48 -0.42 7.62
N LYS A 33 -5.92 0.07 8.79
CA LYS A 33 -5.08 0.93 9.64
C LYS A 33 -3.81 0.21 10.11
N THR A 34 -3.94 -1.06 10.51
CA THR A 34 -2.80 -1.91 10.92
C THR A 34 -1.84 -2.17 9.77
N PHE A 35 -2.35 -2.43 8.57
CA PHE A 35 -1.53 -2.55 7.37
C PHE A 35 -0.72 -1.27 7.11
N ILE A 36 -1.38 -0.11 7.02
CA ILE A 36 -0.75 1.19 6.76
C ILE A 36 0.37 1.48 7.77
N LYS A 37 0.07 1.29 9.07
CA LYS A 37 1.06 1.46 10.14
C LYS A 37 2.23 0.49 10.01
N GLY A 38 1.98 -0.72 9.53
CA GLY A 38 3.01 -1.71 9.22
C GLY A 38 3.93 -1.26 8.10
N VAL A 39 3.37 -0.74 7.00
CA VAL A 39 4.15 -0.24 5.86
C VAL A 39 5.09 0.90 6.27
N LEU A 40 4.62 1.84 7.09
CA LEU A 40 5.44 2.95 7.60
C LEU A 40 6.62 2.51 8.47
N ARG A 41 6.56 1.30 9.05
CA ARG A 41 7.63 0.76 9.91
C ARG A 41 8.70 0.02 9.12
N VAL A 42 8.47 -0.29 7.84
CA VAL A 42 9.45 -1.00 7.03
C VAL A 42 10.59 -0.05 6.69
N LYS A 43 11.74 -0.25 7.35
CA LYS A 43 12.96 0.53 7.14
C LYS A 43 13.68 0.03 5.89
N SER A 44 13.16 0.36 4.72
CA SER A 44 13.86 0.07 3.46
C SER A 44 14.84 1.21 3.15
N THR A 45 16.13 0.89 3.08
CA THR A 45 17.21 1.86 2.77
C THR A 45 17.41 2.10 1.28
N THR A 46 16.79 1.30 0.41
CA THR A 46 17.02 1.36 -1.06
C THR A 46 15.76 1.39 -1.90
N THR A 47 14.59 1.01 -1.36
CA THR A 47 13.35 0.90 -2.13
C THR A 47 12.24 1.67 -1.43
N ASN A 48 11.74 2.73 -2.08
CA ASN A 48 10.63 3.51 -1.57
C ASN A 48 9.36 2.64 -1.55
N MET A 49 8.69 2.57 -0.40
CA MET A 49 7.43 1.87 -0.29
C MET A 49 6.36 2.59 -1.13
N PRO A 50 5.54 1.85 -1.91
CA PRO A 50 4.53 2.44 -2.80
C PRO A 50 3.28 2.84 -2.01
N ILE A 51 3.47 3.72 -1.02
CA ILE A 51 2.42 4.14 -0.09
C ILE A 51 1.36 4.95 -0.84
N ALA A 52 1.76 5.82 -1.77
CA ALA A 52 0.83 6.59 -2.58
C ALA A 52 -0.09 5.68 -3.41
N GLU A 53 0.48 4.63 -3.98
CA GLU A 53 -0.24 3.62 -4.72
C GLU A 53 -1.24 2.87 -3.81
N PHE A 54 -0.80 2.43 -2.64
CA PHE A 54 -1.69 1.76 -1.67
C PHE A 54 -2.85 2.65 -1.26
N MET A 55 -2.58 3.91 -0.89
CA MET A 55 -3.64 4.85 -0.48
C MET A 55 -4.61 5.13 -1.64
N SER A 56 -4.09 5.25 -2.87
CA SER A 56 -4.92 5.46 -4.06
C SER A 56 -5.80 4.26 -4.41
N ILE A 57 -5.30 3.05 -4.21
CA ILE A 57 -6.07 1.82 -4.43
C ILE A 57 -7.12 1.68 -3.33
N ILE A 58 -6.78 1.88 -2.06
CA ILE A 58 -7.74 1.87 -0.94
C ILE A 58 -8.86 2.90 -1.17
N LYS A 59 -8.52 4.12 -1.60
CA LYS A 59 -9.50 5.18 -1.88
C LYS A 59 -10.54 4.77 -2.95
N HIS A 60 -10.11 4.00 -3.94
CA HIS A 60 -10.96 3.58 -5.06
C HIS A 60 -11.74 2.30 -4.75
N GLU A 61 -11.03 1.28 -4.26
CA GLU A 61 -11.57 -0.06 -4.00
C GLU A 61 -12.37 -0.13 -2.70
N ARG A 62 -11.99 0.69 -1.70
CA ARG A 62 -12.55 0.68 -0.34
C ARG A 62 -12.88 2.12 0.11
N PRO A 63 -13.78 2.83 -0.60
CA PRO A 63 -14.06 4.24 -0.34
C PRO A 63 -14.63 4.51 1.06
N LEU A 64 -15.44 3.61 1.63
CA LEU A 64 -15.94 3.75 3.00
C LEU A 64 -14.79 3.65 4.00
N VAL A 65 -13.94 2.63 3.87
CA VAL A 65 -12.75 2.49 4.73
C VAL A 65 -11.84 3.72 4.61
N PHE A 66 -11.59 4.21 3.39
CA PHE A 66 -10.76 5.40 3.20
C PHE A 66 -11.37 6.64 3.87
N LYS A 67 -12.69 6.83 3.75
CA LYS A 67 -13.40 7.92 4.44
C LYS A 67 -13.24 7.82 5.95
N LEU A 68 -13.39 6.62 6.52
CA LEU A 68 -13.23 6.38 7.96
C LEU A 68 -11.78 6.63 8.42
N LEU A 69 -10.78 6.22 7.64
CA LEU A 69 -9.37 6.53 7.89
C LEU A 69 -9.14 8.05 7.91
N LYS A 70 -9.72 8.78 6.95
CA LYS A 70 -9.64 10.25 6.89
C LYS A 70 -10.34 10.90 8.07
N GLN A 71 -11.47 10.38 8.54
CA GLN A 71 -12.15 10.89 9.73
C GLN A 71 -11.31 10.70 11.00
N GLN A 72 -10.59 9.58 11.11
CA GLN A 72 -9.70 9.32 12.25
C GLN A 72 -8.38 10.12 12.20
N SER A 73 -8.08 10.80 11.08
CA SER A 73 -6.83 11.54 10.89
C SER A 73 -6.66 12.77 11.78
N SER A 74 -7.76 13.31 12.33
CA SER A 74 -7.73 14.45 13.25
C SER A 74 -6.86 14.19 14.48
N ASN A 75 -6.81 12.94 14.93
CA ASN A 75 -6.03 12.50 16.09
C ASN A 75 -4.72 11.78 15.70
N ASP A 76 -4.42 11.71 14.39
CA ASP A 76 -3.37 10.86 13.86
C ASP A 76 -2.68 11.52 12.65
N SER A 77 -1.55 12.19 12.94
CA SER A 77 -0.81 12.99 11.95
C SER A 77 -0.31 12.18 10.76
N TYR A 78 0.02 10.90 10.93
CA TYR A 78 0.45 10.07 9.80
C TYR A 78 -0.76 9.76 8.89
N LEU A 79 -1.92 9.45 9.47
CA LEU A 79 -3.14 9.26 8.67
C LEU A 79 -3.55 10.54 7.94
N LYS A 80 -3.36 11.70 8.57
CA LYS A 80 -3.65 12.99 7.93
C LYS A 80 -2.82 13.16 6.67
N PHE A 81 -1.50 13.01 6.78
CA PHE A 81 -0.61 13.09 5.62
C PHE A 81 -0.97 12.06 4.54
N LEU A 82 -1.20 10.80 4.91
CA LEU A 82 -1.45 9.73 3.95
C LEU A 82 -2.80 9.84 3.23
N THR A 83 -3.84 10.32 3.90
CA THR A 83 -5.18 10.47 3.31
C THR A 83 -5.31 11.72 2.43
N GLU A 84 -4.34 12.63 2.50
CA GLU A 84 -4.22 13.80 1.63
C GLU A 84 -3.42 13.50 0.34
N ILE A 85 -2.73 12.36 0.27
CA ILE A 85 -2.02 11.93 -0.95
C ILE A 85 -3.04 11.74 -2.08
N ASN A 86 -2.88 12.55 -3.13
CA ASN A 86 -3.66 12.43 -4.35
C ASN A 86 -2.81 11.79 -5.44
N MET A 87 -3.22 10.58 -5.84
CA MET A 87 -2.69 9.87 -6.98
C MET A 87 -3.86 9.33 -7.80
N ASN A 88 -3.64 9.19 -9.11
CA ASN A 88 -4.62 8.57 -9.99
C ASN A 88 -4.62 7.04 -9.81
N ASN A 89 -5.79 6.43 -9.62
CA ASN A 89 -5.90 4.99 -9.38
C ASN A 89 -5.35 4.13 -10.53
N LYS A 90 -5.53 4.52 -11.80
CA LYS A 90 -4.95 3.80 -12.95
C LYS A 90 -3.43 3.85 -12.91
N ALA A 91 -2.86 5.02 -12.61
CA ALA A 91 -1.42 5.16 -12.42
C ALA A 91 -0.92 4.30 -11.24
N ALA A 92 -1.68 4.26 -10.14
CA ALA A 92 -1.35 3.45 -8.97
C ALA A 92 -1.28 1.95 -9.29
N ASN A 93 -2.31 1.43 -9.96
CA ASN A 93 -2.34 0.04 -10.41
C ASN A 93 -1.19 -0.28 -11.37
N ASN A 94 -0.90 0.59 -12.34
CA ASN A 94 0.22 0.42 -13.26
C ASN A 94 1.58 0.38 -12.54
N ASN A 95 1.79 1.25 -11.55
CA ASN A 95 3.02 1.28 -10.77
C ASN A 95 3.19 -0.01 -9.94
N ILE A 96 2.13 -0.47 -9.28
CA ILE A 96 2.15 -1.73 -8.52
C ILE A 96 2.45 -2.93 -9.44
N SER A 97 1.88 -2.99 -10.63
CA SER A 97 2.17 -4.05 -11.60
C SER A 97 3.64 -4.03 -12.04
N LYS A 98 4.18 -2.86 -12.39
CA LYS A 98 5.60 -2.72 -12.75
C LYS A 98 6.54 -3.14 -11.60
N LEU A 99 6.20 -2.78 -10.37
CA LEU A 99 6.97 -3.18 -9.19
C LEU A 99 6.98 -4.72 -9.04
N LYS A 100 5.84 -5.38 -9.25
CA LYS A 100 5.77 -6.85 -9.20
C LYS A 100 6.62 -7.50 -10.28
N GLU A 101 6.59 -6.96 -11.50
CA GLU A 101 7.41 -7.46 -12.61
C GLU A 101 8.91 -7.37 -12.29
N GLN A 102 9.35 -6.25 -11.73
CA GLN A 102 10.75 -6.04 -11.34
C GLN A 102 11.22 -6.98 -10.22
N ILE A 103 10.33 -7.33 -9.28
CA ILE A 103 10.65 -8.25 -8.17
C ILE A 103 10.62 -9.72 -8.62
N THR A 104 9.75 -10.07 -9.56
CA THR A 104 9.56 -11.46 -10.02
C THR A 104 10.58 -11.85 -11.10
N SER A 105 11.15 -10.88 -11.81
CA SER A 105 12.15 -11.08 -12.87
C SER A 105 13.52 -10.50 -12.50
N PRO A 106 14.30 -11.11 -11.59
CA PRO A 106 15.63 -10.59 -11.25
C PRO A 106 16.68 -10.70 -12.38
N ASN A 107 16.39 -11.35 -13.52
CA ASN A 107 17.42 -11.76 -14.51
C ASN A 107 17.22 -11.28 -15.97
N LEU A 108 16.44 -10.23 -16.26
CA LEU A 108 16.23 -9.80 -17.66
C LEU A 108 16.92 -8.48 -18.06
N PHE A 109 17.80 -7.92 -17.23
CA PHE A 109 18.58 -6.71 -17.58
C PHE A 109 20.10 -6.91 -17.55
N ASN A 110 20.56 -8.16 -17.71
CA ASN A 110 21.96 -8.45 -18.04
C ASN A 110 21.98 -9.35 -19.30
N ASN A 111 21.96 -8.71 -20.47
CA ASN A 111 22.65 -9.13 -21.70
C ASN A 111 22.48 -8.03 -22.76
#